data_AF-A0A257MYY5-F1
#
_entry.id   AF-A0A257MYY5-F1
#
_cell.length_a   1.000
_cell.length_b   1.000
_cell.length_c   1.000
_cell.angle_alpha   90.00
_cell.angle_beta   90.00
_cell.angle_gamma   90.00
#
_symmetry.space_group_name_H-M   'P 1'
#
loop_
_entity.id
_entity.type
_entity.pdbx_description
1 polymer ?
#
loop_
_entity_poly.entity_id
_entity_poly.type
_entity_poly.pdbx_seq_one_letter_code
_entity_poly.pdbx_strand_id
1 'polypeptide(L)'
;MSKPVNTIDLKPYLKLMLEKKADNLSLKVGSPIMLCLAGDKKPLGKAELTEAMTDQIAFSLLTEKQKNTLINSSKLTIDYVTPDNEYFNVRIEVEENGLSLTIRPCTSDEIQFTKDNKPIEVLGKAPAGDLNIMPYLKKIIELNASDLFLTVDSPVKAKIFGKVVKLDDFLLTPELTKSATLSIMTQEQIDEFQSTKDLDFAIAMPDGSARFRANAFYQRRTVGLVMRLIPSVIPTAEELGLPEILLELIMAKRGLLLMVGSTGSGKSTTLAAMINHRNANSAGHILTIEDPVEFSHPNIMSIMNQREVGVDTASYAKALKASLREAPDVILIGEIRDRETMEAALELANTGHL
;
A
#
# COMPACT_ATOMS: atom_id res chain seq x y z
N MET A 1 -8.18 12.93 -29.87
CA MET A 1 -6.80 12.85 -29.37
C MET A 1 -6.57 14.05 -28.45
N SER A 2 -6.85 13.90 -27.16
CA SER A 2 -6.55 14.87 -26.12
C SER A 2 -5.13 14.60 -25.61
N LYS A 3 -4.28 15.63 -25.54
CA LYS A 3 -2.95 15.52 -24.93
C LYS A 3 -3.08 15.05 -23.46
N PRO A 4 -2.18 14.20 -22.95
CA PRO A 4 -2.15 13.88 -21.53
C PRO A 4 -1.85 15.16 -20.74
N VAL A 5 -2.76 15.52 -19.83
CA VAL A 5 -2.58 16.63 -18.90
C VAL A 5 -1.56 16.16 -17.87
N ASN A 6 -0.40 16.82 -17.78
CA ASN A 6 0.63 16.55 -16.78
C ASN A 6 0.00 16.61 -15.37
N THR A 7 -0.06 15.47 -14.69
CA THR A 7 -0.46 15.40 -13.28
C THR A 7 0.56 16.17 -12.43
N ILE A 8 0.11 17.13 -11.64
CA ILE A 8 1.00 17.90 -10.76
C ILE A 8 1.35 17.06 -9.54
N ASP A 9 2.63 16.74 -9.35
CA ASP A 9 3.14 16.17 -8.10
C ASP A 9 3.17 17.24 -6.99
N LEU A 10 2.41 17.03 -5.92
CA LEU A 10 2.36 17.94 -4.78
C LEU A 10 3.58 17.84 -3.85
N LYS A 11 4.33 16.73 -3.85
CA LYS A 11 5.41 16.48 -2.87
C LYS A 11 6.44 17.61 -2.79
N PRO A 12 6.97 18.16 -3.91
CA PRO A 12 7.95 19.25 -3.83
C PRO A 12 7.38 20.50 -3.18
N TYR A 13 6.09 20.79 -3.41
CA TYR A 13 5.40 21.96 -2.88
C TYR A 13 5.13 21.81 -1.38
N LEU A 14 4.71 20.63 -0.94
CA LEU A 14 4.49 20.33 0.48
C LEU A 14 5.79 20.40 1.28
N LYS A 15 6.87 19.81 0.75
CA LYS A 15 8.20 19.89 1.35
C LYS A 15 8.69 21.33 1.47
N LEU A 16 8.55 22.11 0.40
CA LEU A 16 8.90 23.53 0.41
C LEU A 16 8.05 24.32 1.43
N MET A 17 6.77 23.99 1.56
CA MET A 17 5.87 24.61 2.54
C MET A 17 6.37 24.40 3.97
N LEU A 18 6.80 23.19 4.30
CA LEU A 18 7.39 22.88 5.61
C LEU A 18 8.76 23.55 5.83
N GLU A 19 9.65 23.48 4.84
CA GLU A 19 10.97 24.12 4.88
C GLU A 19 10.88 25.63 5.10
N LYS A 20 9.89 26.28 4.48
CA LYS A 20 9.65 27.72 4.60
C LYS A 20 8.74 28.12 5.76
N LYS A 21 8.19 27.15 6.51
CA LYS A 21 7.19 27.38 7.57
C LYS A 21 6.00 28.22 7.08
N ALA A 22 5.50 27.88 5.89
CA ALA A 22 4.37 28.56 5.28
C ALA A 22 3.04 28.19 5.95
N ASP A 23 2.09 29.13 5.95
CA ASP A 23 0.77 28.97 6.58
C ASP A 23 -0.11 28.01 5.79
N ASN A 24 -0.04 28.08 4.45
CA ASN A 24 -0.79 27.22 3.55
C ASN A 24 -0.26 27.26 2.11
N LEU A 25 -0.63 26.24 1.34
CA LEU A 25 -0.55 26.19 -0.11
C LEU A 25 -1.95 26.38 -0.69
N SER A 26 -2.11 27.27 -1.67
CA SER A 26 -3.39 27.52 -2.34
C SER A 26 -3.30 27.20 -3.82
N LEU A 27 -4.23 26.38 -4.29
CA LEU A 27 -4.37 25.95 -5.66
C LEU A 27 -5.75 26.40 -6.16
N LYS A 28 -5.78 27.22 -7.19
CA LYS A 28 -7.00 27.76 -7.80
C LYS A 28 -6.86 27.83 -9.32
N VAL A 29 -7.94 27.55 -10.02
CA VAL A 29 -8.00 27.68 -11.48
C VAL A 29 -7.70 29.14 -11.88
N GLY A 30 -6.88 29.31 -12.92
CA GLY A 30 -6.44 30.63 -13.39
C GLY A 30 -5.38 31.29 -12.50
N SER A 31 -4.72 30.54 -11.62
CA SER A 31 -3.61 31.04 -10.80
C SER A 31 -2.49 30.01 -10.71
N PRO A 32 -1.22 30.44 -10.59
CA PRO A 32 -0.16 29.53 -10.18
C PRO A 32 -0.42 28.97 -8.78
N ILE A 33 0.27 27.89 -8.43
CA ILE A 33 0.28 27.40 -7.04
C ILE A 33 0.85 28.51 -6.15
N MET A 34 0.11 28.92 -5.13
CA MET A 34 0.50 30.02 -4.25
C MET A 34 0.96 29.49 -2.90
N LEU A 35 2.14 29.91 -2.45
CA LEU A 35 2.62 29.70 -1.09
C LEU A 35 2.28 30.91 -0.23
N CYS A 36 1.50 30.71 0.83
CA CYS A 36 1.14 31.77 1.77
C CYS A 36 2.12 31.78 2.96
N LEU A 37 2.79 32.91 3.19
CA LEU A 37 3.78 33.11 4.24
C LEU A 37 3.42 34.36 5.05
N ALA A 38 3.03 34.20 6.31
CA ALA A 38 2.60 35.30 7.19
C ALA A 38 1.55 36.23 6.54
N GLY A 39 0.63 35.66 5.76
CA GLY A 39 -0.40 36.40 5.01
C GLY A 39 0.00 36.86 3.60
N ASP A 40 1.28 36.83 3.23
CA ASP A 40 1.74 37.17 1.88
C ASP A 40 1.64 35.96 0.94
N LYS A 41 1.05 36.15 -0.25
CA LYS A 41 0.94 35.10 -1.26
C LYS A 41 2.09 35.21 -2.28
N LYS A 42 2.91 34.16 -2.38
CA LYS A 42 4.00 34.06 -3.37
C LYS A 42 3.73 32.96 -4.39
N PRO A 43 3.78 33.23 -5.71
CA PRO A 43 3.58 32.20 -6.72
C PRO A 43 4.78 31.24 -6.78
N LEU A 44 4.51 29.94 -6.76
CA LEU A 44 5.47 28.87 -6.95
C LEU A 44 5.48 28.44 -8.42
N GLY A 45 6.00 29.34 -9.27
CA GLY A 45 6.05 29.16 -10.72
C GLY A 45 5.24 30.20 -11.48
N LYS A 46 5.15 30.02 -12.81
CA LYS A 46 4.44 30.94 -13.72
C LYS A 46 3.23 30.30 -14.40
N ALA A 47 3.10 28.97 -14.34
CA ALA A 47 2.02 28.25 -14.99
C ALA A 47 0.73 28.39 -14.16
N GLU A 48 -0.35 28.82 -14.79
CA GLU A 48 -1.67 28.84 -14.18
C GLU A 48 -2.28 27.45 -14.19
N LEU A 49 -3.00 27.12 -13.12
CA LEU A 49 -3.73 25.87 -13.00
C LEU A 49 -4.99 25.91 -13.87
N THR A 50 -5.22 24.83 -14.62
CA THR A 50 -6.50 24.61 -15.33
C THR A 50 -7.46 23.81 -14.45
N GLU A 51 -8.74 23.83 -14.80
CA GLU A 51 -9.78 23.00 -14.15
C GLU A 51 -9.38 21.52 -14.10
N ALA A 52 -8.92 20.97 -15.23
CA ALA A 52 -8.47 19.58 -15.30
C ALA A 52 -7.32 19.28 -14.32
N MET A 53 -6.40 20.22 -14.10
CA MET A 53 -5.29 20.05 -13.16
C MET A 53 -5.79 20.08 -11.71
N THR A 54 -6.66 21.02 -11.34
CA THR A 54 -7.22 21.09 -9.99
C THR A 54 -8.08 19.87 -9.66
N ASP A 55 -8.83 19.35 -10.64
CA ASP A 55 -9.65 18.15 -10.50
C ASP A 55 -8.80 16.92 -10.29
N GLN A 56 -7.75 16.74 -11.08
CA GLN A 56 -6.81 15.63 -10.90
C GLN A 56 -6.15 15.65 -9.52
N ILE A 57 -5.67 16.82 -9.06
CA ILE A 57 -5.05 16.95 -7.74
C ILE A 57 -6.07 16.62 -6.65
N ALA A 58 -7.27 17.22 -6.70
CA ALA A 58 -8.32 16.95 -5.72
C ALA A 58 -8.68 15.46 -5.70
N PHE A 59 -8.94 14.86 -6.86
CA PHE A 59 -9.39 13.47 -6.93
C PHE A 59 -8.31 12.45 -6.59
N SER A 60 -7.02 12.77 -6.74
CA SER A 60 -5.94 11.93 -6.23
C SER A 60 -5.88 11.90 -4.70
N LEU A 61 -6.44 12.91 -4.03
CA LEU A 61 -6.47 13.01 -2.57
C LEU A 61 -7.76 12.46 -1.96
N LEU A 62 -8.81 12.21 -2.77
CA LEU A 62 -10.13 11.83 -2.31
C LEU A 62 -10.46 10.36 -2.61
N THR A 63 -11.07 9.68 -1.63
CA THR A 63 -11.76 8.40 -1.85
C THR A 63 -13.04 8.57 -2.66
N GLU A 64 -13.56 7.51 -3.28
CA GLU A 64 -14.84 7.55 -4.03
C GLU A 64 -16.00 8.10 -3.20
N LYS A 65 -16.05 7.75 -1.91
CA LYS A 65 -17.06 8.28 -0.99
C LYS A 65 -16.90 9.79 -0.78
N GLN A 66 -15.67 10.26 -0.63
CA GLN A 66 -15.36 11.68 -0.46
C GLN A 66 -15.64 12.50 -1.72
N LYS A 67 -15.40 11.94 -2.91
CA LYS A 67 -15.80 12.55 -4.18
C LYS A 67 -17.31 12.78 -4.22
N ASN A 68 -18.09 11.77 -3.85
CA ASN A 68 -19.55 11.90 -3.74
C ASN A 68 -19.98 12.95 -2.69
N THR A 69 -19.28 13.04 -1.55
CA THR A 69 -19.55 14.08 -0.55
C THR A 69 -19.26 15.48 -1.07
N LEU A 70 -18.16 15.67 -1.80
CA LEU A 70 -17.78 16.96 -2.39
C LEU A 70 -18.83 17.45 -3.40
N ILE A 71 -19.33 16.54 -4.25
CA ILE A 71 -20.40 16.84 -5.23
C ILE A 71 -21.67 17.34 -4.51
N ASN A 72 -22.00 16.78 -3.35
CA ASN A 72 -23.24 17.10 -2.63
C ASN A 72 -23.13 18.33 -1.70
N SER A 73 -21.94 18.65 -1.19
CA SER A 73 -21.75 19.68 -0.15
C SER A 73 -20.96 20.90 -0.60
N SER A 74 -20.43 20.89 -1.83
CA SER A 74 -19.60 21.94 -2.45
C SER A 74 -18.32 22.31 -1.69
N LYS A 75 -18.03 21.66 -0.55
CA LYS A 75 -16.79 21.82 0.21
C LYS A 75 -16.49 20.57 1.03
N LEU A 76 -15.23 20.21 1.12
CA LEU A 76 -14.75 19.09 1.92
C LEU A 76 -13.44 19.48 2.61
N THR A 77 -13.22 18.95 3.80
CA THR A 77 -11.92 19.06 4.47
C THR A 77 -11.49 17.66 4.87
N ILE A 78 -10.31 17.26 4.40
CA ILE A 78 -9.69 15.97 4.69
C ILE A 78 -8.36 16.18 5.40
N ASP A 79 -7.93 15.15 6.12
CA ASP A 79 -6.56 15.06 6.59
C ASP A 79 -5.76 14.24 5.59
N TYR A 80 -4.53 14.67 5.34
CA TYR A 80 -3.61 14.06 4.40
C TYR A 80 -2.27 13.84 5.09
N VAL A 81 -1.74 12.62 4.98
CA VAL A 81 -0.46 12.24 5.57
C VAL A 81 0.45 11.74 4.48
N THR A 82 1.65 12.32 4.38
CA THR A 82 2.64 11.88 3.40
C THR A 82 3.30 10.57 3.85
N PRO A 83 3.92 9.81 2.93
CA PRO A 83 4.71 8.61 3.28
C PRO A 83 5.80 8.87 4.33
N ASP A 84 6.28 10.11 4.44
CA ASP A 84 7.30 10.54 5.40
C ASP A 84 6.71 10.95 6.78
N ASN A 85 5.43 10.66 7.04
CA ASN A 85 4.67 11.06 8.24
C ASN A 85 4.58 12.58 8.45
N GLU A 86 4.46 13.36 7.38
CA GLU A 86 4.11 14.77 7.47
C GLU A 86 2.60 14.94 7.38
N TYR A 87 2.05 15.85 8.17
CA TYR A 87 0.62 15.96 8.43
C TYR A 87 0.05 17.25 7.84
N PHE A 88 -1.03 17.13 7.08
CA PHE A 88 -1.69 18.26 6.43
C PHE A 88 -3.21 18.18 6.54
N ASN A 89 -3.84 19.34 6.60
CA ASN A 89 -5.28 19.48 6.41
C ASN A 89 -5.54 20.08 5.02
N VAL A 90 -6.29 19.37 4.18
CA VAL A 90 -6.63 19.79 2.82
C VAL A 90 -8.09 20.18 2.79
N ARG A 91 -8.37 21.46 2.54
CA ARG A 91 -9.70 21.96 2.25
C ARG A 91 -9.89 22.04 0.74
N ILE A 92 -10.97 21.46 0.24
CA ILE A 92 -11.37 21.47 -1.17
C ILE A 92 -12.73 22.15 -1.26
N GLU A 93 -12.89 23.13 -2.15
CA GLU A 93 -14.15 23.84 -2.37
C GLU A 93 -14.48 23.85 -3.87
N VAL A 94 -15.75 23.72 -4.21
CA VAL A 94 -16.25 23.85 -5.59
C VAL A 94 -16.51 25.35 -5.84
N GLU A 95 -15.78 25.93 -6.79
CA GLU A 95 -15.93 27.32 -7.24
C GLU A 95 -16.55 27.35 -8.66
N GLU A 96 -16.98 28.52 -9.13
CA GLU A 96 -17.61 28.69 -10.45
C GLU A 96 -16.74 28.20 -11.62
N ASN A 97 -15.41 28.26 -11.47
CA ASN A 97 -14.43 27.93 -12.50
C ASN A 97 -13.69 26.61 -12.24
N GLY A 98 -14.16 25.77 -11.30
CA GLY A 98 -13.54 24.48 -10.95
C GLY A 98 -13.25 24.34 -9.46
N LEU A 99 -12.43 23.36 -9.09
CA LEU A 99 -12.07 23.11 -7.69
C LEU A 99 -10.97 24.05 -7.19
N SER A 100 -11.09 24.50 -5.95
CA SER A 100 -10.01 25.15 -5.20
C SER A 100 -9.54 24.27 -4.06
N LEU A 101 -8.22 24.27 -3.82
CA LEU A 101 -7.60 23.55 -2.71
C LEU A 101 -6.79 24.50 -1.84
N THR A 102 -6.91 24.33 -0.53
CA THR A 102 -6.07 24.98 0.48
C THR A 102 -5.48 23.92 1.38
N ILE A 103 -4.16 23.76 1.34
CA ILE A 103 -3.42 22.76 2.12
C ILE A 103 -2.70 23.48 3.26
N ARG A 104 -2.90 23.04 4.51
CA ARG A 104 -2.24 23.61 5.68
C ARG A 104 -1.42 22.54 6.39
N PRO A 105 -0.19 22.84 6.85
CA PRO A 105 0.50 21.94 7.75
C PRO A 105 -0.28 21.85 9.06
N CYS A 106 -0.34 20.65 9.64
CA CYS A 106 -0.90 20.43 10.96
C CYS A 106 0.02 19.51 11.77
N THR A 107 -0.23 19.42 13.06
CA THR A 107 0.40 18.44 13.93
C THR A 107 -0.39 17.13 13.90
N SER A 108 0.26 16.03 14.29
CA SER A 108 -0.42 14.75 14.37
C SER A 108 -1.66 14.82 15.27
N ASP A 109 -1.65 15.64 16.33
CA ASP A 109 -2.76 15.84 17.27
C ASP A 109 -3.91 16.69 16.73
N GLU A 110 -3.66 17.48 15.67
CA GLU A 110 -4.67 18.26 14.96
C GLU A 110 -5.37 17.47 13.85
N ILE A 111 -4.81 16.34 13.43
CA ILE A 111 -5.50 15.41 12.52
C ILE A 111 -6.74 14.87 13.22
N GLN A 112 -7.89 15.28 12.69
CA GLN A 112 -9.19 14.79 13.07
C GLN A 112 -9.48 13.56 12.22
N PHE A 113 -8.88 12.41 12.58
CA PHE A 113 -9.10 11.09 11.97
C PHE A 113 -10.49 10.99 11.33
N THR A 114 -10.53 11.29 10.02
CA THR A 114 -11.70 11.34 9.16
C THR A 114 -12.97 11.93 9.78
N LYS A 115 -13.36 13.15 9.35
CA LYS A 115 -14.76 13.59 9.27
C LYS A 115 -15.59 12.78 8.25
N ASP A 116 -15.48 11.46 8.26
CA ASP A 116 -16.68 10.67 8.27
C ASP A 116 -17.06 10.62 9.75
N ASN A 117 -17.98 11.50 10.18
CA ASN A 117 -18.50 11.60 11.56
C ASN A 117 -19.21 10.32 12.05
N LYS A 118 -18.87 9.14 11.52
CA LYS A 118 -19.14 7.90 12.21
C LYS A 118 -18.03 7.71 13.24
N PRO A 119 -18.35 7.67 14.54
CA PRO A 119 -17.38 7.16 15.52
C PRO A 119 -16.80 5.84 14.99
N ILE A 120 -15.52 5.59 15.22
CA ILE A 120 -14.90 4.28 14.94
C ILE A 120 -15.86 3.26 15.55
N GLU A 121 -16.50 2.49 14.67
CA GLU A 121 -17.48 1.50 15.09
C GLU A 121 -16.71 0.42 15.84
N VAL A 122 -16.77 0.52 17.16
CA VAL A 122 -16.17 -0.43 18.06
C VAL A 122 -16.93 -1.74 17.89
N LEU A 123 -16.24 -2.86 17.68
CA LEU A 123 -16.87 -4.16 17.40
C LEU A 123 -17.57 -4.78 18.63
N GLY A 124 -17.78 -3.99 19.69
CA GLY A 124 -18.75 -4.25 20.75
C GLY A 124 -18.16 -4.91 21.99
N LYS A 125 -18.92 -5.84 22.58
CA LYS A 125 -18.56 -6.56 23.81
C LYS A 125 -17.78 -7.83 23.49
N ALA A 126 -17.01 -8.30 24.46
CA ALA A 126 -16.24 -9.54 24.35
C ALA A 126 -17.13 -10.70 23.87
N PRO A 127 -16.70 -11.46 22.84
CA PRO A 127 -17.41 -12.66 22.45
C PRO A 127 -17.38 -13.67 23.60
N ALA A 128 -18.44 -14.46 23.73
CA ALA A 128 -18.54 -15.48 24.78
C ALA A 128 -17.65 -16.72 24.52
N GLY A 129 -17.08 -16.82 23.31
CA GLY A 129 -16.23 -17.92 22.86
C GLY A 129 -15.11 -17.38 21.97
N ASP A 130 -15.01 -17.88 20.74
CA ASP A 130 -13.92 -17.52 19.84
C ASP A 130 -14.04 -16.10 19.29
N LEU A 131 -12.89 -15.47 19.05
CA LEU A 131 -12.82 -14.17 18.41
C LEU A 131 -12.66 -14.33 16.90
N ASN A 132 -13.68 -13.96 16.13
CA ASN A 132 -13.59 -13.93 14.67
C ASN A 132 -12.78 -12.70 14.22
N ILE A 133 -11.66 -12.93 13.53
CA ILE A 133 -10.77 -11.86 13.07
C ILE A 133 -11.31 -11.11 11.82
N MET A 134 -12.17 -11.74 11.02
CA MET A 134 -12.59 -11.22 9.71
C MET A 134 -13.23 -9.83 9.75
N PRO A 135 -14.09 -9.47 10.73
CA PRO A 135 -14.61 -8.12 10.86
C PRO A 135 -13.52 -7.05 11.07
N TYR A 136 -12.47 -7.37 11.81
CA TYR A 136 -11.35 -6.46 12.05
C TYR A 136 -10.54 -6.21 10.78
N LEU A 137 -10.33 -7.26 9.97
CA LEU A 137 -9.63 -7.14 8.68
C LEU A 137 -10.40 -6.25 7.70
N LYS A 138 -11.72 -6.43 7.61
CA LYS A 138 -12.59 -5.51 6.85
C LYS A 138 -12.46 -4.08 7.35
N LYS A 139 -12.44 -3.90 8.68
CA LYS A 139 -12.33 -2.57 9.29
C LYS A 139 -11.00 -1.89 8.99
N ILE A 140 -9.90 -2.65 8.97
CA ILE A 140 -8.59 -2.13 8.60
C ILE A 140 -8.58 -1.60 7.16
N ILE A 141 -9.21 -2.33 6.23
CA ILE A 141 -9.32 -1.90 4.83
C ILE A 141 -10.14 -0.61 4.74
N GLU A 142 -11.32 -0.57 5.38
CA GLU A 142 -12.19 0.62 5.42
C GLU A 142 -11.48 1.87 5.96
N LEU A 143 -10.63 1.69 6.96
CA LEU A 143 -9.95 2.78 7.65
C LEU A 143 -8.56 3.10 7.07
N ASN A 144 -8.13 2.41 6.01
CA ASN A 144 -6.76 2.49 5.48
C ASN A 144 -5.69 2.33 6.56
N ALA A 145 -5.90 1.40 7.50
CA ALA A 145 -4.94 1.13 8.56
C ALA A 145 -3.76 0.32 8.02
N SER A 146 -2.54 0.60 8.52
CA SER A 146 -1.34 -0.12 8.10
C SER A 146 -1.19 -1.47 8.80
N ASP A 147 -1.54 -1.55 10.08
CA ASP A 147 -1.30 -2.72 10.92
C ASP A 147 -2.46 -2.99 11.90
N LEU A 148 -2.76 -4.26 12.19
CA LEU A 148 -3.62 -4.78 13.27
C LEU A 148 -2.73 -5.35 14.38
N PHE A 149 -3.14 -5.16 15.64
CA PHE A 149 -2.45 -5.69 16.81
C PHE A 149 -3.43 -6.43 17.71
N LEU A 150 -3.12 -7.68 18.02
CA LEU A 150 -3.80 -8.51 19.01
C LEU A 150 -2.80 -8.93 20.08
N THR A 151 -3.10 -8.60 21.32
CA THR A 151 -2.30 -9.03 22.48
C THR A 151 -3.16 -9.03 23.73
N VAL A 152 -2.85 -9.92 24.68
CA VAL A 152 -3.58 -10.06 25.95
C VAL A 152 -3.53 -8.76 26.76
N ASP A 153 -4.58 -8.49 27.53
CA ASP A 153 -4.76 -7.28 28.36
C ASP A 153 -4.80 -5.97 27.56
N SER A 154 -5.09 -6.05 26.25
CA SER A 154 -5.33 -4.92 25.37
C SER A 154 -6.58 -5.18 24.54
N PRO A 155 -7.35 -4.14 24.15
CA PRO A 155 -8.29 -4.26 23.04
C PRO A 155 -7.55 -4.58 21.74
N VAL A 156 -8.28 -5.05 20.72
CA VAL A 156 -7.76 -5.05 19.35
C VAL A 156 -7.45 -3.61 18.96
N LYS A 157 -6.26 -3.40 18.41
CA LYS A 157 -5.81 -2.08 17.99
C LYS A 157 -5.42 -2.08 16.52
N ALA A 158 -5.57 -0.94 15.87
CA ALA A 158 -5.07 -0.71 14.53
C ALA A 158 -4.17 0.52 14.50
N LYS A 159 -3.15 0.50 13.65
CA LYS A 159 -2.32 1.67 13.36
C LYS A 159 -2.86 2.37 12.12
N ILE A 160 -3.41 3.56 12.32
CA ILE A 160 -4.00 4.39 11.28
C ILE A 160 -3.15 5.66 11.19
N PHE A 161 -2.52 5.90 10.04
CA PHE A 161 -1.65 7.06 9.80
C PHE A 161 -0.61 7.30 10.92
N GLY A 162 0.03 6.23 11.39
CA GLY A 162 1.05 6.31 12.43
C GLY A 162 0.52 6.25 13.86
N LYS A 163 -0.77 6.51 14.11
CA LYS A 163 -1.36 6.46 15.45
C LYS A 163 -2.09 5.15 15.72
N VAL A 164 -1.97 4.67 16.94
CA VAL A 164 -2.62 3.43 17.39
C VAL A 164 -3.99 3.76 17.98
N VAL A 165 -5.04 3.19 17.42
CA VAL A 165 -6.43 3.35 17.88
C VAL A 165 -7.02 2.01 18.30
N LYS A 166 -7.94 2.01 19.25
CA LYS A 166 -8.70 0.80 19.64
C LYS A 166 -9.84 0.54 18.65
N LEU A 167 -10.09 -0.74 18.36
CA LEU A 167 -11.23 -1.22 17.59
C LEU A 167 -12.29 -1.90 18.47
N ASP A 168 -11.97 -2.17 19.74
CA ASP A 168 -12.86 -2.80 20.74
C ASP A 168 -12.90 -2.06 22.07
N ASP A 169 -13.95 -2.33 22.85
CA ASP A 169 -14.12 -1.84 24.23
C ASP A 169 -13.85 -2.90 25.30
N PHE A 170 -13.50 -4.13 24.92
CA PHE A 170 -13.09 -5.19 25.83
C PHE A 170 -11.60 -5.50 25.72
N LEU A 171 -11.04 -6.13 26.75
CA LEU A 171 -9.67 -6.59 26.77
C LEU A 171 -9.60 -8.03 26.23
N LEU A 172 -8.61 -8.30 25.38
CA LEU A 172 -8.35 -9.64 24.87
C LEU A 172 -7.81 -10.55 25.99
N THR A 173 -8.40 -11.73 26.13
CA THR A 173 -7.89 -12.78 27.03
C THR A 173 -6.93 -13.72 26.28
N PRO A 174 -6.19 -14.58 26.98
CA PRO A 174 -5.37 -15.63 26.34
C PRO A 174 -6.17 -16.54 25.40
N GLU A 175 -7.43 -16.84 25.73
CA GLU A 175 -8.32 -17.67 24.92
C GLU A 175 -8.75 -16.94 23.65
N LEU A 176 -9.04 -15.64 23.74
CA LEU A 176 -9.45 -14.82 22.58
C LEU A 176 -8.30 -14.62 21.59
N THR A 177 -7.11 -14.28 22.08
CA THR A 177 -5.92 -14.12 21.21
C THR A 177 -5.56 -15.43 20.52
N LYS A 178 -5.60 -16.55 21.26
CA LYS A 178 -5.31 -17.87 20.70
C LYS A 178 -6.35 -18.30 19.67
N SER A 179 -7.65 -18.21 19.98
CA SER A 179 -8.71 -18.59 19.04
C SER A 179 -8.67 -17.75 17.76
N ALA A 180 -8.51 -16.43 17.85
CA ALA A 180 -8.36 -15.57 16.68
C ALA A 180 -7.18 -15.95 15.80
N THR A 181 -6.01 -16.18 16.41
CA THR A 181 -4.76 -16.48 15.69
C THR A 181 -4.82 -17.84 15.00
N LEU A 182 -5.26 -18.89 15.70
CA LEU A 182 -5.33 -20.23 15.12
C LEU A 182 -6.43 -20.35 14.05
N SER A 183 -7.49 -19.53 14.13
CA SER A 183 -8.59 -19.56 13.15
C SER A 183 -8.20 -19.17 11.72
N ILE A 184 -7.05 -18.51 11.56
CA ILE A 184 -6.52 -18.06 10.26
C ILE A 184 -5.30 -18.87 9.79
N MET A 185 -4.95 -19.94 10.50
CA MET A 185 -3.84 -20.82 10.15
C MET A 185 -4.34 -22.14 9.55
N THR A 186 -3.54 -22.74 8.68
CA THR A 186 -3.71 -24.15 8.26
C THR A 186 -3.25 -25.10 9.38
N GLN A 187 -3.61 -26.38 9.30
CA GLN A 187 -3.15 -27.35 10.31
C GLN A 187 -1.61 -27.45 10.37
N GLU A 188 -0.94 -27.39 9.21
CA GLU A 188 0.52 -27.41 9.11
C GLU A 188 1.14 -26.19 9.80
N GLN A 189 0.58 -25.00 9.56
CA GLN A 189 0.98 -23.76 10.22
C GLN A 189 0.74 -23.80 11.73
N ILE A 190 -0.37 -24.40 12.18
CA ILE A 190 -0.66 -24.59 13.60
C ILE A 190 0.42 -25.47 14.25
N ASP A 191 0.76 -26.59 13.61
CA ASP A 191 1.77 -27.52 14.12
C ASP A 191 3.16 -26.86 14.17
N GLU A 192 3.52 -26.13 13.13
CA GLU A 192 4.75 -25.33 13.08
C GLU A 192 4.77 -24.29 14.20
N PHE A 193 3.76 -23.41 14.28
CA PHE A 193 3.66 -22.37 15.31
C PHE A 193 3.69 -22.94 16.73
N GLN A 194 3.06 -24.09 16.96
CA GLN A 194 3.10 -24.77 18.26
C GLN A 194 4.51 -25.26 18.62
N SER A 195 5.31 -25.66 17.63
CA SER A 195 6.68 -26.14 17.81
C SER A 195 7.70 -25.00 17.94
N THR A 196 7.62 -23.99 17.07
CA THR A 196 8.58 -22.88 16.94
C THR A 196 8.28 -21.71 17.87
N LYS A 197 7.01 -21.54 18.24
CA LYS A 197 6.47 -20.39 19.00
C LYS A 197 6.50 -19.05 18.26
N ASP A 198 6.77 -19.07 16.96
CA ASP A 198 6.84 -17.92 16.07
C ASP A 198 6.52 -18.37 14.63
N LEU A 199 5.68 -17.63 13.90
CA LEU A 199 5.33 -17.95 12.52
C LEU A 199 4.93 -16.69 11.73
N ASP A 200 5.61 -16.49 10.61
CA ASP A 200 5.21 -15.56 9.55
C ASP A 200 4.41 -16.29 8.48
N PHE A 201 3.29 -15.70 8.03
CA PHE A 201 2.46 -16.24 6.96
C PHE A 201 1.61 -15.14 6.30
N ALA A 202 1.00 -15.43 5.16
CA ALA A 202 0.04 -14.54 4.51
C ALA A 202 -1.36 -15.14 4.49
N ILE A 203 -2.39 -14.28 4.56
CA ILE A 203 -3.78 -14.65 4.32
C ILE A 203 -4.42 -13.70 3.31
N ALA A 204 -5.44 -14.19 2.61
CA ALA A 204 -6.27 -13.38 1.72
C ALA A 204 -7.69 -13.25 2.28
N MET A 205 -8.33 -12.10 2.01
CA MET A 205 -9.77 -11.98 2.22
C MET A 205 -10.51 -12.98 1.32
N PRO A 206 -11.62 -13.61 1.78
CA PRO A 206 -12.37 -14.57 0.98
C PRO A 206 -12.90 -14.03 -0.35
N ASP A 207 -13.12 -12.72 -0.44
CA ASP A 207 -13.55 -12.03 -1.66
C ASP A 207 -12.38 -11.56 -2.54
N GLY A 208 -11.13 -11.84 -2.14
CA GLY A 208 -9.91 -11.41 -2.83
C GLY A 208 -9.62 -9.91 -2.74
N SER A 209 -10.38 -9.14 -1.95
CA SER A 209 -10.27 -7.68 -1.90
C SER A 209 -8.94 -7.16 -1.34
N ALA A 210 -8.32 -7.93 -0.44
CA ALA A 210 -7.08 -7.58 0.21
C ALA A 210 -6.34 -8.83 0.69
N ARG A 211 -5.02 -8.66 0.90
CA ARG A 211 -4.16 -9.65 1.55
C ARG A 211 -3.52 -9.05 2.78
N PHE A 212 -3.12 -9.91 3.71
CA PHE A 212 -2.46 -9.51 4.94
C PHE A 212 -1.26 -10.40 5.20
N ARG A 213 -0.15 -9.77 5.59
CA ARG A 213 0.98 -10.49 6.18
C ARG A 213 0.75 -10.58 7.68
N ALA A 214 0.75 -11.77 8.23
CA ALA A 214 0.60 -12.04 9.64
C ALA A 214 1.92 -12.52 10.25
N ASN A 215 2.25 -12.03 11.44
CA ASN A 215 3.26 -12.60 12.31
C ASN A 215 2.56 -12.99 13.62
N ALA A 216 2.58 -14.28 13.93
CA ALA A 216 2.07 -14.84 15.18
C ALA A 216 3.23 -15.28 16.07
N PHE A 217 3.19 -14.94 17.35
CA PHE A 217 4.30 -15.21 18.26
C PHE A 217 3.81 -15.46 19.69
N TYR A 218 4.62 -16.12 20.51
CA TYR A 218 4.38 -16.21 21.94
C TYR A 218 5.10 -15.09 22.71
N GLN A 219 4.36 -14.44 23.61
CA GLN A 219 4.89 -13.47 24.57
C GLN A 219 4.32 -13.75 25.95
N ARG A 220 5.21 -13.89 26.96
CA ARG A 220 4.83 -14.20 28.35
C ARG A 220 3.86 -15.41 28.48
N ARG A 221 4.06 -16.44 27.65
CA ARG A 221 3.22 -17.66 27.53
C ARG A 221 1.81 -17.43 26.96
N THR A 222 1.55 -16.27 26.38
CA THR A 222 0.30 -15.93 25.67
C THR A 222 0.59 -15.66 24.20
N VAL A 223 -0.44 -15.72 23.35
CA VAL A 223 -0.30 -15.50 21.90
C VAL A 223 -0.43 -14.01 21.59
N GLY A 224 0.45 -13.51 20.73
CA GLY A 224 0.33 -12.22 20.06
C GLY A 224 0.21 -12.42 18.55
N LEU A 225 -0.48 -11.50 17.90
CA LEU A 225 -0.64 -11.48 16.45
C LEU A 225 -0.53 -10.04 15.95
N VAL A 226 0.31 -9.83 14.93
CA VAL A 226 0.40 -8.58 14.18
C VAL A 226 0.08 -8.88 12.73
N MET A 227 -0.83 -8.10 12.15
CA MET A 227 -1.19 -8.25 10.74
C MET A 227 -0.98 -6.94 10.00
N ARG A 228 -0.31 -6.98 8.85
CA ARG A 228 -0.08 -5.82 8.00
C ARG A 228 -0.89 -5.95 6.72
N LEU A 229 -1.61 -4.91 6.35
CA LEU A 229 -2.31 -4.85 5.06
C LEU A 229 -1.27 -4.85 3.93
N ILE A 230 -1.42 -5.79 3.00
CA ILE A 230 -0.64 -5.86 1.77
C ILE A 230 -1.40 -5.05 0.71
N PRO A 231 -0.77 -4.02 0.09
CA PRO A 231 -1.44 -3.20 -0.92
C PRO A 231 -1.95 -4.05 -2.09
N SER A 232 -3.24 -3.91 -2.42
CA SER A 232 -3.84 -4.60 -3.58
C SER A 232 -3.77 -3.79 -4.86
N VAL A 233 -3.65 -2.46 -4.77
CA VAL A 233 -3.55 -1.58 -5.94
C VAL A 233 -2.09 -1.44 -6.33
N ILE A 234 -1.76 -1.91 -7.53
CA ILE A 234 -0.45 -1.71 -8.15
C ILE A 234 -0.43 -0.32 -8.78
N PRO A 235 0.44 0.60 -8.33
CA PRO A 235 0.60 1.89 -8.99
C PRO A 235 1.04 1.70 -10.44
N THR A 236 0.54 2.55 -11.32
CA THR A 236 1.01 2.61 -12.71
C THR A 236 2.41 3.22 -12.76
N ALA A 237 3.15 2.91 -13.83
CA ALA A 237 4.45 3.54 -14.07
C ALA A 237 4.37 5.08 -14.14
N GLU A 238 3.26 5.59 -14.66
CA GLU A 238 2.97 7.03 -14.79
C GLU A 238 2.74 7.68 -13.42
N GLU A 239 1.95 7.06 -12.54
CA GLU A 239 1.72 7.54 -11.16
C GLU A 239 3.00 7.57 -10.33
N LEU A 240 3.93 6.65 -10.59
CA LEU A 240 5.23 6.60 -9.95
C LEU A 240 6.26 7.55 -10.60
N GLY A 241 5.94 8.14 -11.75
CA GLY A 241 6.89 8.96 -12.52
C GLY A 241 8.11 8.16 -12.98
N LEU A 242 7.94 6.87 -13.28
CA LEU A 242 9.04 6.03 -13.73
C LEU A 242 9.56 6.51 -15.09
N PRO A 243 10.89 6.56 -15.30
CA PRO A 243 11.44 6.92 -16.59
C PRO A 243 11.11 5.83 -17.63
N GLU A 244 10.80 6.25 -18.85
CA GLU A 244 10.34 5.39 -19.96
C GLU A 244 11.29 4.21 -20.23
N ILE A 245 12.60 4.42 -20.02
CA ILE A 245 13.61 3.35 -20.16
C ILE A 245 13.32 2.12 -19.29
N LEU A 246 12.67 2.25 -18.12
CA LEU A 246 12.28 1.09 -17.31
C LEU A 246 11.16 0.28 -17.97
N LEU A 247 10.25 0.94 -18.68
CA LEU A 247 9.18 0.31 -19.44
C LEU A 247 9.72 -0.39 -20.69
N GLU A 248 10.73 0.19 -21.33
CA GLU A 248 11.45 -0.47 -22.41
C GLU A 248 12.22 -1.71 -21.91
N LEU A 249 12.93 -1.60 -20.78
CA LEU A 249 13.72 -2.68 -20.22
C LEU A 249 12.88 -3.88 -19.80
N ILE A 250 11.72 -3.66 -19.16
CA ILE A 250 10.85 -4.77 -18.76
C ILE A 250 10.23 -5.50 -19.95
N MET A 251 10.20 -4.89 -21.14
CA MET A 251 9.72 -5.52 -22.37
C MET A 251 10.79 -6.32 -23.10
N ALA A 252 12.03 -6.37 -22.58
CA ALA A 252 13.10 -7.18 -23.16
C ALA A 252 12.74 -8.67 -23.20
N LYS A 253 13.16 -9.37 -24.25
CA LYS A 253 12.86 -10.81 -24.41
C LYS A 253 13.65 -11.70 -23.45
N ARG A 254 14.84 -11.25 -23.05
CA ARG A 254 15.77 -11.98 -22.17
C ARG A 254 16.77 -11.02 -21.55
N GLY A 255 17.34 -11.40 -20.41
CA GLY A 255 18.37 -10.63 -19.75
C GLY A 255 18.37 -10.85 -18.25
N LEU A 256 19.01 -9.94 -17.52
CA LEU A 256 18.94 -9.86 -16.06
C LEU A 256 18.77 -8.40 -15.69
N LEU A 257 17.69 -8.08 -14.98
CA LEU A 257 17.44 -6.74 -14.44
C LEU A 257 17.59 -6.79 -12.92
N LEU A 258 18.57 -6.03 -12.40
CA LEU A 258 18.80 -5.93 -10.96
C LEU A 258 18.31 -4.59 -10.43
N MET A 259 17.26 -4.60 -9.61
CA MET A 259 16.80 -3.43 -8.88
C MET A 259 17.42 -3.39 -7.49
N VAL A 260 18.30 -2.42 -7.26
CA VAL A 260 19.09 -2.32 -6.02
C VAL A 260 18.73 -1.04 -5.26
N GLY A 261 18.68 -1.13 -3.93
CA GLY A 261 18.33 -0.01 -3.06
C GLY A 261 18.02 -0.48 -1.64
N SER A 262 18.06 0.44 -0.67
CA SER A 262 17.75 0.15 0.74
C SER A 262 16.30 -0.31 0.94
N THR A 263 16.00 -0.88 2.10
CA THR A 263 14.61 -1.12 2.51
C THR A 263 13.81 0.19 2.46
N GLY A 264 12.57 0.13 1.98
CA GLY A 264 11.69 1.30 1.88
C GLY A 264 11.97 2.26 0.71
N SER A 265 12.95 1.97 -0.16
CA SER A 265 13.26 2.82 -1.33
C SER A 265 12.29 2.70 -2.51
N GLY A 266 11.22 1.89 -2.38
CA GLY A 266 10.21 1.73 -3.44
C GLY A 266 10.52 0.67 -4.51
N LYS A 267 11.49 -0.23 -4.27
CA LYS A 267 11.88 -1.30 -5.21
C LYS A 267 10.70 -2.19 -5.61
N SER A 268 10.04 -2.80 -4.63
CA SER A 268 8.93 -3.73 -4.86
C SER A 268 7.79 -3.03 -5.59
N THR A 269 7.48 -1.78 -5.22
CA THR A 269 6.48 -0.95 -5.91
C THR A 269 6.86 -0.65 -7.37
N THR A 270 8.13 -0.35 -7.63
CA THR A 270 8.63 -0.09 -8.99
C THR A 270 8.59 -1.36 -9.84
N LEU A 271 9.06 -2.48 -9.31
CA LEU A 271 9.01 -3.78 -9.99
C LEU A 271 7.57 -4.22 -10.26
N ALA A 272 6.65 -4.02 -9.31
CA ALA A 272 5.23 -4.29 -9.52
C ALA A 272 4.66 -3.44 -10.68
N ALA A 273 4.96 -2.14 -10.73
CA ALA A 273 4.53 -1.29 -11.84
C ALA A 273 5.10 -1.75 -13.20
N MET A 274 6.38 -2.15 -13.23
CA MET A 274 7.04 -2.68 -14.43
C MET A 274 6.42 -4.01 -14.88
N ILE A 275 6.22 -4.96 -13.95
CA ILE A 275 5.56 -6.25 -14.23
C ILE A 275 4.13 -6.04 -14.72
N ASN A 276 3.39 -5.12 -14.10
CA ASN A 276 2.04 -4.79 -14.52
C ASN A 276 2.01 -4.17 -15.92
N HIS A 277 2.99 -3.32 -16.26
CA HIS A 277 3.16 -2.79 -17.61
C HIS A 277 3.38 -3.92 -18.62
N ARG A 278 4.28 -4.87 -18.36
CA ARG A 278 4.48 -6.02 -19.26
C ARG A 278 3.22 -6.90 -19.35
N ASN A 279 2.59 -7.20 -18.23
CA ASN A 279 1.36 -8.00 -18.17
C ASN A 279 0.23 -7.40 -19.03
N ALA A 280 0.14 -6.08 -19.14
CA ALA A 280 -0.84 -5.41 -19.97
C ALA A 280 -0.45 -5.32 -21.47
N ASN A 281 0.83 -5.42 -21.81
CA ASN A 281 1.35 -5.12 -23.15
C ASN A 281 2.01 -6.31 -23.87
N SER A 282 2.18 -7.46 -23.22
CA SER A 282 2.71 -8.68 -23.81
C SER A 282 1.87 -9.88 -23.42
N ALA A 283 1.61 -10.77 -24.38
CA ALA A 283 1.21 -12.14 -24.08
C ALA A 283 2.47 -12.94 -23.69
N GLY A 284 2.31 -13.87 -22.75
CA GLY A 284 3.40 -14.67 -22.22
C GLY A 284 3.07 -15.21 -20.83
N HIS A 285 4.06 -15.79 -20.18
CA HIS A 285 3.98 -16.26 -18.81
C HIS A 285 4.95 -15.47 -17.93
N ILE A 286 4.42 -14.82 -16.89
CA ILE A 286 5.20 -14.14 -15.87
C ILE A 286 5.07 -14.94 -14.58
N LEU A 287 6.21 -15.40 -14.07
CA LEU A 287 6.32 -16.11 -12.81
C LEU A 287 6.97 -15.20 -11.76
N THR A 288 6.35 -15.04 -10.60
CA THR A 288 6.99 -14.37 -9.46
C THR A 288 7.29 -15.38 -8.36
N ILE A 289 8.44 -15.23 -7.72
CA ILE A 289 8.84 -16.00 -6.53
C ILE A 289 9.22 -14.96 -5.48
N GLU A 290 8.48 -14.92 -4.37
CA GLU A 290 8.55 -13.83 -3.38
C GLU A 290 8.42 -14.37 -1.94
N ASP A 291 8.82 -13.58 -0.95
CA ASP A 291 8.80 -13.93 0.47
C ASP A 291 8.46 -12.71 1.36
N PRO A 292 7.16 -12.43 1.61
CA PRO A 292 5.99 -12.98 0.94
C PRO A 292 5.66 -12.23 -0.36
N VAL A 293 4.62 -12.68 -1.08
CA VAL A 293 4.15 -11.95 -2.27
C VAL A 293 3.57 -10.58 -1.88
N GLU A 294 4.13 -9.51 -2.43
CA GLU A 294 3.80 -8.12 -2.03
C GLU A 294 2.64 -7.50 -2.81
N PHE A 295 2.49 -7.85 -4.09
CA PHE A 295 1.44 -7.30 -4.95
C PHE A 295 0.75 -8.44 -5.68
N SER A 296 -0.58 -8.40 -5.76
CA SER A 296 -1.33 -9.38 -6.55
C SER A 296 -1.55 -8.87 -7.96
N HIS A 297 -1.03 -9.60 -8.94
CA HIS A 297 -1.16 -9.27 -10.35
C HIS A 297 -2.31 -10.09 -10.97
N PRO A 298 -3.38 -9.46 -11.46
CA PRO A 298 -4.41 -10.18 -12.20
C PRO A 298 -3.87 -10.66 -13.55
N ASN A 299 -4.48 -11.70 -14.11
CA ASN A 299 -4.23 -12.07 -15.50
C ASN A 299 -4.83 -10.99 -16.42
N ILE A 300 -4.00 -10.35 -17.26
CA ILE A 300 -4.45 -9.32 -18.22
C ILE A 300 -4.20 -9.83 -19.65
N MET A 301 -2.99 -9.63 -20.18
CA MET A 301 -2.54 -10.19 -21.44
C MET A 301 -1.55 -11.34 -21.22
N SER A 302 -0.71 -11.22 -20.19
CA SER A 302 0.13 -12.33 -19.70
C SER A 302 -0.65 -13.23 -18.73
N ILE A 303 -0.19 -14.48 -18.65
CA ILE A 303 -0.52 -15.41 -17.57
C ILE A 303 0.39 -15.08 -16.40
N MET A 304 -0.19 -14.82 -15.24
CA MET A 304 0.50 -14.53 -13.98
C MET A 304 0.44 -15.73 -13.05
N ASN A 305 1.59 -16.24 -12.64
CA ASN A 305 1.71 -17.17 -11.52
C ASN A 305 2.62 -16.55 -10.46
N GLN A 306 2.19 -16.56 -9.21
CA GLN A 306 2.95 -15.99 -8.09
C GLN A 306 3.13 -17.08 -7.05
N ARG A 307 4.37 -17.28 -6.59
CA ARG A 307 4.74 -18.32 -5.65
C ARG A 307 5.37 -17.68 -4.42
N GLU A 308 4.77 -17.94 -3.28
CA GLU A 308 5.27 -17.51 -1.99
C GLU A 308 6.20 -18.58 -1.38
N VAL A 309 7.40 -18.17 -0.96
CA VAL A 309 8.33 -19.03 -0.25
C VAL A 309 7.76 -19.36 1.14
N GLY A 310 7.88 -20.62 1.54
CA GLY A 310 7.26 -21.16 2.76
C GLY A 310 5.82 -21.63 2.57
N VAL A 311 5.13 -21.20 1.50
CA VAL A 311 3.73 -21.57 1.22
C VAL A 311 3.62 -22.41 -0.05
N ASP A 312 4.00 -21.86 -1.21
CA ASP A 312 3.90 -22.51 -2.53
C ASP A 312 5.19 -23.20 -2.96
N THR A 313 6.29 -22.89 -2.27
CA THR A 313 7.61 -23.47 -2.49
C THR A 313 8.44 -23.46 -1.21
N ALA A 314 9.32 -24.45 -1.04
CA ALA A 314 10.16 -24.53 0.14
C ALA A 314 11.31 -23.51 0.17
N SER A 315 11.76 -23.04 -1.01
CA SER A 315 12.85 -22.05 -1.11
C SER A 315 12.88 -21.40 -2.50
N TYR A 316 13.57 -20.25 -2.60
CA TYR A 316 13.87 -19.59 -3.87
C TYR A 316 14.59 -20.52 -4.85
N ALA A 317 15.69 -21.14 -4.43
CA ALA A 317 16.47 -22.04 -5.29
C ALA A 317 15.65 -23.21 -5.84
N LYS A 318 14.76 -23.79 -5.02
CA LYS A 318 13.87 -24.87 -5.47
C LYS A 318 12.84 -24.39 -6.49
N ALA A 319 12.25 -23.21 -6.27
CA ALA A 319 11.31 -22.62 -7.21
C ALA A 319 11.97 -22.23 -8.53
N LEU A 320 13.17 -21.63 -8.49
CA LEU A 320 13.92 -21.27 -9.70
C LEU A 320 14.30 -22.49 -10.52
N LYS A 321 14.77 -23.58 -9.88
CA LYS A 321 15.01 -24.85 -10.58
C LYS A 321 13.75 -25.44 -11.21
N ALA A 322 12.60 -25.34 -10.54
CA ALA A 322 11.31 -25.80 -11.06
C ALA A 322 10.84 -24.95 -12.24
N SER A 323 11.07 -23.63 -12.19
CA SER A 323 10.62 -22.66 -13.19
C SER A 323 11.09 -22.98 -14.61
N LEU A 324 12.24 -23.64 -14.78
CA LEU A 324 12.76 -24.11 -16.06
C LEU A 324 11.79 -25.04 -16.82
N ARG A 325 10.82 -25.64 -16.12
CA ARG A 325 9.77 -26.50 -16.70
C ARG A 325 8.38 -25.89 -16.65
N GLU A 326 8.27 -24.66 -16.14
CA GLU A 326 7.02 -23.90 -16.01
C GLU A 326 6.84 -22.97 -17.22
N ALA A 327 7.78 -22.98 -18.18
CA ALA A 327 7.80 -22.15 -19.39
C ALA A 327 7.52 -20.65 -19.14
N PRO A 328 8.20 -19.99 -18.18
CA PRO A 328 8.08 -18.55 -18.00
C PRO A 328 8.79 -17.79 -19.13
N ASP A 329 8.31 -16.61 -19.46
CA ASP A 329 9.02 -15.62 -20.27
C ASP A 329 9.76 -14.61 -19.38
N VAL A 330 9.21 -14.33 -18.20
CA VAL A 330 9.79 -13.43 -17.18
C VAL A 330 9.71 -14.08 -15.82
N ILE A 331 10.79 -13.94 -15.06
CA ILE A 331 10.84 -14.41 -13.67
C ILE A 331 11.19 -13.24 -12.76
N LEU A 332 10.25 -12.85 -11.90
CA LEU A 332 10.54 -11.94 -10.79
C LEU A 332 11.07 -12.75 -9.60
N ILE A 333 12.29 -12.43 -9.17
CA ILE A 333 12.89 -12.96 -7.95
C ILE A 333 12.82 -11.86 -6.89
N GLY A 334 12.01 -12.06 -5.84
CA GLY A 334 11.75 -11.05 -4.81
C GLY A 334 13.04 -10.49 -4.19
N GLU A 335 13.96 -11.38 -3.82
CA GLU A 335 15.29 -10.98 -3.36
C GLU A 335 16.34 -12.06 -3.59
N ILE A 336 17.62 -11.65 -3.59
CA ILE A 336 18.77 -12.55 -3.73
C ILE A 336 19.63 -12.40 -2.48
N ARG A 337 19.46 -13.31 -1.50
CA ARG A 337 20.19 -13.30 -0.22
C ARG A 337 21.40 -14.21 -0.19
N ASP A 338 21.41 -15.23 -1.04
CA ASP A 338 22.42 -16.27 -1.04
C ASP A 338 22.98 -16.52 -2.44
N ARG A 339 24.11 -17.23 -2.46
CA ARG A 339 24.85 -17.57 -3.68
C ARG A 339 24.05 -18.49 -4.60
N GLU A 340 23.32 -19.46 -4.05
CA GLU A 340 22.57 -20.44 -4.84
C GLU A 340 21.46 -19.75 -5.65
N THR A 341 20.76 -18.80 -5.04
CA THR A 341 19.72 -18.00 -5.69
C THR A 341 20.30 -17.15 -6.82
N MET A 342 21.47 -16.52 -6.61
CA MET A 342 22.14 -15.74 -7.65
C MET A 342 22.62 -16.62 -8.82
N GLU A 343 23.19 -17.80 -8.52
CA GLU A 343 23.63 -18.74 -9.56
C GLU A 343 22.46 -19.20 -10.42
N ALA A 344 21.31 -19.53 -9.81
CA ALA A 344 20.10 -19.89 -10.54
C ALA A 344 19.54 -18.74 -11.39
N ALA A 345 19.56 -17.50 -10.87
CA ALA A 345 19.14 -16.32 -11.63
C ALA A 345 19.99 -16.10 -12.89
N LEU A 346 21.31 -16.24 -12.78
CA LEU A 346 22.23 -16.12 -13.91
C LEU A 346 22.03 -17.23 -14.95
N GLU A 347 21.74 -18.46 -14.52
CA GLU A 347 21.43 -19.57 -15.42
C GLU A 347 20.14 -19.30 -16.22
N LEU A 348 19.10 -18.79 -15.57
CA LEU A 348 17.83 -18.43 -16.21
C LEU A 348 18.00 -17.31 -17.25
N ALA A 349 18.73 -16.25 -16.90
CA ALA A 349 19.06 -15.16 -17.81
C ALA A 349 19.83 -15.65 -19.05
N ASN A 350 20.75 -16.60 -18.87
CA ASN A 350 21.52 -17.20 -19.97
C ASN A 350 20.70 -18.15 -20.85
N THR A 351 19.66 -18.77 -20.30
CA THR A 351 18.79 -19.73 -21.02
C THR A 351 17.63 -19.07 -21.76
N GLY A 352 17.59 -17.74 -21.82
CA GLY A 352 16.68 -16.99 -22.67
C GLY A 352 15.46 -16.40 -21.97
N HIS A 353 15.46 -16.38 -20.63
CA HIS A 353 14.45 -15.72 -19.81
C HIS A 353 14.86 -14.27 -19.50
N LEU A 354 13.90 -13.42 -19.13
CA LEU A 354 14.16 -12.12 -18.51
C LEU A 354 14.12 -12.21 -16.98
#